data_AF-A0A4Y2KC23-F1
#
_entry.id   AF-A0A4Y2KC23-F1
#
_cell.length_a   1.000
_cell.length_b   1.000
_cell.length_c   1.000
_cell.angle_alpha   90.00
_cell.angle_beta   90.00
_cell.angle_gamma   90.00
#
_symmetry.space_group_name_H-M   'P 1'
#
loop_
_entity.id
_entity.type
_entity.pdbx_description
1 polymer ?
#
loop_
_entity_poly.entity_id
_entity_poly.type
_entity_poly.pdbx_seq_one_letter_code
_entity_poly.pdbx_strand_id
1 'polypeptide(L)' 'MKRHRYPFADSQALSSMALYCISSRSGVSVDERILMDMLQELKRRQFRNGTIDNFRTTALVTQ' A
#
# COMPACT_ATOMS: atom_id res chain seq x y z
N MET A 1 -1.15 24.64 -7.18
CA MET A 1 -1.74 23.29 -7.00
C MET A 1 -0.65 22.34 -6.56
N LYS A 2 -0.60 21.93 -5.28
CA LYS A 2 0.31 20.87 -4.84
C LYS A 2 -0.22 19.55 -5.40
N ARG A 3 0.38 19.07 -6.48
CA ARG A 3 0.11 17.76 -7.05
C ARG A 3 0.67 16.74 -6.07
N HIS A 4 -0.14 16.31 -5.09
CA HIS A 4 0.12 15.08 -4.34
C HIS A 4 0.11 13.96 -5.39
N ARG A 5 1.29 13.66 -5.91
CA ARG A 5 1.50 12.53 -6.80
C ARG A 5 1.15 11.33 -5.95
N TYR A 6 0.03 10.66 -6.27
CA TYR A 6 -0.29 9.38 -5.65
C TYR A 6 1.00 8.57 -5.61
N PRO A 7 1.43 8.08 -4.43
CA PRO A 7 2.61 7.23 -4.37
C PRO A 7 2.42 6.12 -5.39
N PHE A 8 3.49 5.82 -6.15
CA PHE A 8 3.52 4.63 -6.99
C PHE A 8 3.05 3.46 -6.13
N ALA A 9 2.16 2.60 -6.64
CA ALA A 9 1.58 1.53 -5.84
C ALA A 9 2.65 0.64 -5.19
N ASP A 10 3.82 0.52 -5.82
CA ASP A 10 5.01 -0.12 -5.25
C ASP A 10 5.48 0.54 -3.94
N SER A 11 5.60 1.87 -3.91
CA SER A 11 6.01 2.62 -2.71
C SER A 11 4.97 2.51 -1.61
N GLN A 12 3.69 2.49 -1.97
CA GLN A 12 2.59 2.31 -1.02
C GLN A 12 2.61 0.91 -0.42
N ALA A 13 2.79 -0.14 -1.24
CA ALA A 13 2.93 -1.51 -0.77
C ALA A 13 4.12 -1.69 0.17
N LEU A 14 5.30 -1.17 -0.19
CA LEU A 14 6.48 -1.20 0.68
C LEU A 14 6.26 -0.47 2.00
N SER A 15 5.60 0.68 1.97
CA SER A 15 5.31 1.45 3.17
C SER A 15 4.28 0.72 4.06
N SER A 16 3.24 0.11 3.47
CA SER A 16 2.28 -0.72 4.20
C SER A 16 2.94 -1.93 4.88
N MET A 17 3.83 -2.63 4.17
CA MET A 17 4.62 -3.74 4.74
C MET A 17 5.49 -3.25 5.91
N ALA A 18 6.20 -2.13 5.74
CA ALA A 18 7.03 -1.55 6.80
C ALA A 18 6.21 -1.15 8.03
N LEU A 19 5.07 -0.49 7.83
CA LEU A 19 4.16 -0.10 8.91
C LEU A 19 3.59 -1.31 9.65
N TYR A 20 3.20 -2.36 8.92
CA TYR A 20 2.74 -3.60 9.53
C TYR A 20 3.85 -4.29 10.34
N CYS A 21 5.08 -4.37 9.81
CA CYS A 21 6.22 -4.88 10.56
C CYS A 21 6.51 -4.07 11.82
N ILE A 22 6.42 -2.73 11.75
CA ILE A 22 6.66 -1.87 12.89
C ILE A 22 5.59 -2.11 13.96
N SER A 23 4.31 -2.09 13.56
CA SER A 23 3.16 -2.34 14.45
C SER A 23 3.27 -3.70 15.15
N SER A 24 3.62 -4.74 14.40
CA SER A 24 3.67 -6.11 14.93
C SER A 24 4.89 -6.44 15.80
N ARG A 25 6.02 -5.72 15.66
CA ARG A 25 7.29 -6.11 16.30
C ARG A 25 7.96 -5.06 17.20
N SER A 26 7.59 -3.79 17.09
CA SER A 26 8.40 -2.69 17.68
C SER A 26 7.85 -2.17 19.00
N GLY A 27 6.63 -2.56 19.40
CA GLY A 27 5.91 -1.93 20.52
C GLY A 27 5.53 -0.47 20.27
N VAL A 28 5.82 0.07 19.08
CA VAL A 28 5.45 1.41 18.64
C VAL A 28 4.01 1.36 18.15
N SER A 29 3.17 2.22 18.72
CA SER A 29 1.79 2.39 18.26
C SER A 29 1.80 3.03 16.87
N VAL A 30 1.34 2.27 15.89
CA VAL A 30 1.05 2.75 14.53
C VAL A 30 -0.45 2.88 14.40
N ASP A 31 -0.92 3.98 13.80
CA ASP A 31 -2.35 4.13 13.51
C ASP A 31 -2.76 3.14 12.42
N GLU A 32 -3.43 2.06 12.82
CA GLU A 32 -3.89 1.01 11.92
C GLU A 32 -4.84 1.52 10.83
N ARG A 33 -5.53 2.66 11.07
CA ARG A 33 -6.42 3.28 10.07
C ARG A 33 -5.62 3.73 8.85
N ILE A 34 -4.42 4.26 9.06
CA ILE A 34 -3.53 4.69 7.96
C ILE A 34 -3.14 3.48 7.12
N LEU A 35 -2.76 2.36 7.76
CA LEU A 35 -2.44 1.13 7.05
C LEU A 35 -3.64 0.61 6.24
N MET A 36 -4.83 0.58 6.85
CA MET A 36 -6.04 0.12 6.19
C MET A 36 -6.44 1.01 5.01
N ASP A 37 -6.34 2.34 5.15
CA ASP A 37 -6.60 3.29 4.08
C ASP A 37 -5.64 3.06 2.90
N MET A 38 -4.35 2.84 3.17
CA MET A 38 -3.38 2.53 2.13
C MET A 38 -3.67 1.23 1.40
N LEU A 39 -4.08 0.18 2.11
CA LEU A 39 -4.48 -1.10 1.49
C LEU A 39 -5.77 -0.97 0.66
N GLN A 40 -6.74 -0.20 1.13
CA GLN A 40 -7.97 0.07 0.37
C GLN A 40 -7.70 0.87 -0.90
N GLU A 41 -6.80 1.85 -0.85
CA GLU A 41 -6.37 2.58 -2.04
C GLU A 41 -5.72 1.68 -3.08
N LEU A 42 -4.82 0.77 -2.66
CA LEU A 42 -4.22 -0.22 -3.55
C LEU A 42 -5.28 -1.13 -4.19
N LYS A 43 -6.25 -1.59 -3.40
CA LYS A 43 -7.37 -2.41 -3.90
C LYS A 43 -8.23 -1.66 -4.91
N ARG A 44 -8.49 -0.37 -4.72
CA ARG A 44 -9.26 0.47 -5.66
C ARG A 44 -8.57 0.67 -7.01
N ARG A 45 -7.25 0.47 -7.09
CA ARG A 45 -6.48 0.53 -8.35
C ARG A 45 -6.53 -0.78 -9.14
N GLN A 46 -7.22 -1.81 -8.64
CA GLN A 46 -7.35 -3.09 -9.33
C GLN A 46 -8.16 -2.92 -10.63
N PHE A 47 -7.58 -3.34 -11.75
CA PHE A 47 -8.26 -3.44 -13.03
C PHE A 47 -9.20 -4.65 -13.07
N ARG A 48 -10.11 -4.68 -14.04
CA ARG A 48 -11.06 -5.79 -14.22
C ARG A 48 -10.40 -7.16 -14.43
N ASN A 49 -9.15 -7.18 -14.90
CA ASN A 49 -8.37 -8.40 -15.08
C ASN A 49 -7.66 -8.87 -13.80
N GLY A 50 -7.86 -8.18 -12.67
CA GLY A 50 -7.27 -8.51 -11.37
C GLY A 50 -5.90 -7.88 -11.10
N THR A 51 -5.23 -7.29 -12.11
CA THR A 51 -3.93 -6.63 -11.94
C THR A 51 -4.07 -5.27 -11.28
N ILE A 52 -3.03 -4.83 -10.56
CA ILE A 52 -2.92 -3.50 -9.97
C ILE A 52 -1.76 -2.78 -10.67
N ASP A 53 -2.08 -1.71 -11.41
CA ASP A 53 -1.20 -0.92 -12.30
C ASP A 53 -0.53 -1.73 -13.44
N ASN A 54 0.33 -2.69 -13.14
CA ASN A 54 1.00 -3.58 -14.09
C ASN A 54 1.42 -4.89 -13.40
N PHE A 55 1.93 -5.87 -14.16
CA PHE A 55 2.30 -7.18 -13.59
C PHE A 55 3.41 -7.12 -12.52
N ARG A 56 4.42 -6.24 -12.68
CA ARG A 56 5.50 -6.09 -11.69
C ARG A 56 4.97 -5.52 -10.39
N THR A 57 4.14 -4.48 -10.49
CA THR A 57 3.49 -3.85 -9.34
C THR A 57 2.49 -4.77 -8.66
N THR A 58 1.73 -5.55 -9.44
CA THR A 58 0.80 -6.56 -8.91
C THR A 58 1.52 -7.58 -8.02
N ALA A 59 2.69 -8.05 -8.45
CA ALA A 59 3.48 -9.02 -7.68
C ALA A 59 3.93 -8.46 -6.30
N LEU A 60 4.21 -7.16 -6.23
CA LEU A 60 4.57 -6.50 -4.98
C LEU A 60 3.36 -6.21 -4.10
N VAL A 61 2.26 -5.71 -4.68
CA VAL A 61 1.02 -5.36 -3.95
C VAL A 61 0.29 -6.59 -3.38
N THR A 62 0.56 -7.78 -3.92
CA THR A 62 -0.03 -9.04 -3.43
C THR A 62 0.60 -9.51 -2.11
N GLN A 63 1.82 -9.05 -1.78
CA GLN A 63 2.51 -9.38 -0.53
C GLN A 63 1.90 -8.63 0.65
#